data_AF-A0A3A9K964-F1
#
_entry.id   AF-A0A3A9K964-F1
#
_cell.length_a   1.000
_cell.length_b   1.000
_cell.length_c   1.000
_cell.angle_alpha   90.00
_cell.angle_beta   90.00
_cell.angle_gamma   90.00
#
_symmetry.space_group_name_H-M   'P 1'
#
loop_
_entity.id
_entity.type
_entity.pdbx_description
1 polymer ?
#
loop_
_entity_poly.entity_id
_entity_poly.type
_entity_poly.pdbx_seq_one_letter_code
_entity_poly.pdbx_strand_id
1 'polypeptide(L)' 'MGLFFKRMTDKESNNWDKGCIVGFYVFLILLFIDHMYSYISNNGVFSNGVIFWAGLISAFAVGFILDMKDKKISKVL' A
#
# COMPACT_ATOMS: atom_id res chain seq x y z
N MET A 1 -15.15 -22.88 -10.43
CA MET A 1 -14.06 -22.40 -9.54
C MET A 1 -14.48 -21.06 -8.96
N GLY A 2 -14.23 -20.87 -7.66
CA GLY A 2 -15.04 -20.05 -6.76
C GLY A 2 -15.01 -18.53 -7.02
N LEU A 3 -16.22 -17.95 -7.07
CA LEU A 3 -16.47 -16.51 -7.07
C LEU A 3 -16.41 -15.98 -5.63
N PHE A 4 -15.20 -15.79 -5.09
CA PHE A 4 -15.00 -15.08 -3.81
C PHE A 4 -14.53 -13.63 -3.99
N PHE A 5 -14.63 -13.08 -5.21
CA PHE A 5 -14.27 -11.70 -5.48
C PHE A 5 -15.51 -10.89 -5.85
N LYS A 6 -15.95 -10.03 -4.92
CA LYS A 6 -16.96 -9.01 -5.20
C LYS A 6 -16.39 -8.05 -6.25
N ARG A 7 -17.16 -7.73 -7.28
CA ARG A 7 -16.78 -6.71 -8.27
C ARG A 7 -16.58 -5.37 -7.56
N MET A 8 -15.38 -4.79 -7.69
CA MET A 8 -15.09 -3.44 -7.19
C MET A 8 -16.00 -2.43 -7.89
N THR A 9 -16.48 -1.46 -7.12
CA THR A 9 -17.13 -0.27 -7.66
C THR A 9 -16.10 0.71 -8.23
N ASP A 10 -16.50 1.63 -9.11
CA ASP A 10 -15.59 2.63 -9.69
C ASP A 10 -14.89 3.48 -8.62
N LYS A 11 -15.57 3.72 -7.49
CA LYS A 11 -15.00 4.42 -6.33
C LYS A 11 -13.93 3.58 -5.61
N GLU A 12 -14.23 2.32 -5.32
CA GLU A 12 -13.27 1.38 -4.70
C GLU A 12 -12.03 1.20 -5.61
N SER A 13 -12.23 1.16 -6.94
CA SER A 13 -11.13 1.10 -7.91
C SER A 13 -10.25 2.36 -7.89
N ASN A 14 -10.84 3.56 -7.80
CA ASN A 14 -10.09 4.81 -7.72
C ASN A 14 -9.33 4.96 -6.38
N ASN A 15 -9.92 4.49 -5.28
CA ASN A 15 -9.27 4.45 -3.98
C ASN A 15 -8.11 3.46 -3.94
N TRP A 16 -8.27 2.32 -4.62
CA TRP A 16 -7.21 1.34 -4.80
C TRP A 16 -6.02 1.92 -5.57
N ASP A 17 -6.25 2.65 -6.65
CA ASP A 17 -5.18 3.28 -7.43
C ASP A 17 -4.38 4.29 -6.59
N LYS A 18 -5.06 5.13 -5.80
CA LYS A 18 -4.41 6.00 -4.82
C LYS A 18 -3.61 5.23 -3.78
N GLY A 19 -4.14 4.11 -3.30
CA GLY A 19 -3.44 3.21 -2.39
C GLY A 19 -2.17 2.65 -3.01
N CYS A 20 -2.24 2.13 -4.24
CA CYS A 20 -1.08 1.64 -4.99
C CYS A 20 0.00 2.71 -5.16
N ILE A 21 -0.39 3.94 -5.51
CA ILE A 21 0.54 5.07 -5.64
C ILE A 21 1.26 5.31 -4.30
N VAL A 22 0.52 5.42 -3.20
CA VAL A 22 1.12 5.66 -1.87
C VAL A 22 2.03 4.49 -1.46
N GLY A 23 1.58 3.25 -1.60
CA GLY A 23 2.39 2.08 -1.24
C GLY A 23 3.65 1.94 -2.09
N PHE A 24 3.60 2.34 -3.37
CA PHE A 24 4.77 2.40 -4.24
C PHE A 24 5.78 3.47 -3.76
N TYR A 25 5.32 4.65 -3.36
CA TYR A 25 6.21 5.66 -2.79
C TYR A 25 6.84 5.20 -1.47
N VAL A 26 6.06 4.54 -0.60
CA VAL A 26 6.59 3.97 0.65
C VAL A 26 7.66 2.92 0.34
N PHE A 27 7.40 2.02 -0.62
CA PHE A 27 8.39 1.04 -1.08
C PHE A 27 9.68 1.72 -1.57
N LEU A 28 9.58 2.74 -2.43
CA LEU A 28 10.74 3.47 -2.95
C LEU A 28 11.54 4.15 -1.83
N ILE A 29 10.87 4.77 -0.86
CA ILE A 29 11.54 5.43 0.26
C ILE A 29 12.29 4.42 1.13
N LEU A 30 11.66 3.29 1.49
CA LEU A 30 12.33 2.26 2.27
C LEU A 30 13.53 1.67 1.51
N LEU A 31 13.36 1.42 0.21
CA LEU A 31 14.43 0.91 -0.64
C LEU A 31 15.59 1.90 -0.75
N PHE A 32 15.28 3.19 -0.85
CA PHE A 32 16.29 4.25 -0.86
C PHE A 32 17.06 4.30 0.46
N ILE A 33 16.36 4.25 1.60
CA ILE A 33 16.99 4.24 2.93
C ILE A 33 17.90 3.01 3.09
N ASP A 34 17.41 1.83 2.74
CA ASP A 34 18.18 0.60 2.84
C ASP A 34 19.44 0.63 1.95
N HIS A 35 19.30 1.14 0.72
CA HIS A 35 20.43 1.26 -0.19
C HIS A 35 21.48 2.27 0.30
N MET A 36 21.05 3.45 0.77
CA MET A 36 21.96 4.47 1.34
C MET A 36 22.68 3.94 2.58
N TYR A 37 21.99 3.19 3.44
CA TYR A 37 22.61 2.62 4.62
C TYR A 37 23.58 1.49 4.26
N SER A 38 23.22 0.62 3.33
CA SER A 38 24.11 -0.43 2.82
C SER A 38 25.40 0.17 2.24
N TYR A 39 25.30 1.29 1.53
CA TYR A 39 26.45 2.01 1.00
C TYR A 39 27.37 2.57 2.10
N ILE A 40 26.83 3.06 3.21
CA ILE A 40 27.61 3.69 4.31
C ILE A 40 28.14 2.64 5.30
N SER A 41 27.33 1.63 5.63
CA SER A 41 27.60 0.70 6.74
C SER A 41 28.04 -0.69 6.28
N ASN A 42 28.09 -0.95 4.97
CA ASN A 42 28.42 -2.24 4.35
C ASN A 42 27.53 -3.41 4.81
N ASN A 43 26.38 -3.10 5.43
CA ASN A 43 25.39 -4.03 5.97
C ASN A 43 23.99 -3.53 5.57
N GLY A 44 23.09 -4.43 5.17
CA GLY A 44 21.68 -4.09 4.92
C GLY A 44 20.90 -3.89 6.24
N VAL A 45 19.97 -2.93 6.27
CA VAL A 45 19.13 -2.64 7.45
C VAL A 45 17.88 -3.49 7.44
N PHE A 46 17.29 -3.63 6.26
CA PHE A 46 16.04 -4.35 6.05
C PHE A 46 16.25 -5.48 5.06
N SER A 47 15.59 -6.61 5.30
CA SER A 47 15.48 -7.63 4.26
C SER A 47 14.62 -7.10 3.12
N ASN A 48 14.98 -7.40 1.87
CA ASN A 48 14.17 -7.06 0.69
C ASN A 48 12.70 -7.49 0.82
N GLY A 49 12.45 -8.61 1.50
CA GLY A 49 11.09 -9.07 1.79
C GLY A 49 10.31 -8.09 2.66
N VAL A 50 10.94 -7.52 3.69
CA VAL A 50 10.31 -6.56 4.60
C VAL A 50 9.94 -5.28 3.87
N ILE A 51 10.84 -4.76 3.03
CA ILE A 51 10.60 -3.55 2.22
C ILE A 51 9.41 -3.75 1.28
N PHE A 52 9.37 -4.91 0.60
CA PHE A 52 8.28 -5.27 -0.29
C PHE A 52 6.94 -5.37 0.46
N TRP A 53 6.89 -6.12 1.56
CA TRP A 53 5.67 -6.28 2.35
C TRP A 53 5.22 -4.97 2.99
N ALA A 54 6.14 -4.08 3.41
CA ALA A 54 5.80 -2.77 3.95
C ALA A 54 5.07 -1.89 2.91
N GLY A 55 5.59 -1.83 1.67
CA GLY A 55 4.92 -1.11 0.58
C GLY A 55 3.55 -1.70 0.23
N LEU A 56 3.46 -3.04 0.19
CA LEU A 56 2.21 -3.75 -0.10
C LEU A 56 1.15 -3.50 0.99
N ILE A 57 1.51 -3.66 2.26
CA ILE A 57 0.63 -3.41 3.40
C ILE A 57 0.18 -1.96 3.42
N SER A 58 1.07 -1.02 3.09
CA SER A 58 0.72 0.40 2.98
C SER A 58 -0.33 0.66 1.90
N ALA A 59 -0.18 0.05 0.71
CA ALA A 59 -1.18 0.18 -0.36
C ALA A 59 -2.55 -0.35 0.07
N PHE A 60 -2.60 -1.55 0.66
CA PHE A 60 -3.83 -2.15 1.17
C PHE A 60 -4.45 -1.33 2.31
N ALA A 61 -3.64 -0.83 3.24
CA ALA A 61 -4.12 -0.01 4.35
C ALA A 61 -4.76 1.28 3.86
N VAL A 62 -4.13 1.99 2.92
CA VAL A 62 -4.68 3.24 2.36
C VAL A 62 -5.98 2.97 1.60
N GLY A 63 -6.01 1.97 0.73
CA GLY A 63 -7.23 1.58 0.00
C GLY A 63 -8.37 1.24 0.96
N PHE A 64 -8.09 0.43 1.99
CA PHE A 64 -9.09 0.05 2.99
C PHE A 64 -9.61 1.23 3.82
N ILE A 65 -8.73 2.14 4.25
CA ILE A 65 -9.11 3.34 5.00
C ILE A 65 -10.02 4.24 4.15
N LEU A 66 -9.69 4.44 2.88
CA LEU A 66 -10.50 5.25 1.97
C LEU A 66 -11.88 4.64 1.74
N ASP A 67 -11.95 3.33 1.49
CA ASP A 67 -13.21 2.61 1.31
C ASP A 67 -14.08 2.62 2.57
N MET A 68 -13.47 2.54 3.76
CA MET A 68 -14.20 2.71 5.03
C MET A 68 -14.77 4.11 5.18
N LYS A 69 -14.00 5.16 4.83
CA LYS A 69 -14.47 6.55 4.91
C LYS A 69 -15.64 6.79 3.95
N ASP A 70 -15.55 6.30 2.72
CA ASP A 70 -16.61 6.44 1.72
C ASP A 70 -17.91 5.72 2.12
N LYS A 71 -17.80 4.51 2.69
CA LYS A 71 -18.95 3.78 3.24
C LYS A 71 -19.59 4.50 4.42
N LYS A 72 -18.81 5.22 5.23
CA LYS A 72 -19.32 5.99 6.37
C LYS A 72 -20.05 7.25 5.91
N ILE A 73 -19.54 7.95 4.90
CA ILE A 73 -20.16 9.14 4.31
C ILE A 73 -21.49 8.79 3.62
N SER A 74 -21.52 7.69 2.85
CA SER A 74 -22.73 7.21 2.16
C SER A 74 -23.85 6.72 3.08
N LYS A 75 -23.58 6.51 4.38
CA LYS A 75 -24.60 6.13 5.37
C LYS A 75 -25.17 7.32 6.15
N VAL A 76 -24.52 8.49 6.06
CA VAL A 76 -24.90 9.70 6.82
C VAL A 76 -25.73 10.65 5.95
N LEU A 77 -25.60 10.56 4.63
CA LEU A 77 -26.46 11.18 3.61
C LEU A 77 -27.59 10.23 3.21
#